data_AF-A0A915NZN5-F1
#
_entry.id   AF-A0A915NZN5-F1
#
_cell.length_a   1.000
_cell.length_b   1.000
_cell.length_c   1.000
_cell.angle_alpha   90.00
_cell.angle_beta   90.00
_cell.angle_gamma   90.00
#
_symmetry.space_group_name_H-M   'P 1'
#
loop_
_entity.id
_entity.type
_entity.pdbx_description
1 polymer ?
#
loop_
_entity_poly.entity_id
_entity_poly.type
_entity_poly.pdbx_seq_one_letter_code
_entity_poly.pdbx_strand_id
1 'polypeptide(L)'
;METLRSRQTAALKQLLNLNQPFTQSLAVEPTWKLLIFDGYGQDIISPLLNVKQLREAGVTLHMLGLILELVSSLQDLPVPSKVPSDSGTFLWTSRAGGFLDLHLNSQRETLPDVPAVYFVSPTESNIQIICNDLRKSMYDSYYFNMIYPLPRPLLEDLALSAVEGEIVQQVQKVTDQFLAFISLEDDLFMLSRYSQTSPYSFFALNNPSASDESMNKIISSIANGLFSICITLGVVPIIKCPKNNAAERKLDQKIRDNLRDARNNLFTQENVRASHLNIHRPVLVIADRSLDLSTMLHHTWTYQAMIADILVWFF
;
A
#
# COMPACT_ATOMS: atom_id res chain seq x y z
N MET A 1 -11.06 21.49 0.78
CA MET A 1 -11.56 20.31 1.51
C MET A 1 -10.48 19.27 1.40
N GLU A 2 -10.02 18.66 2.50
CA GLU A 2 -9.06 17.57 2.40
C GLU A 2 -9.76 16.33 1.83
N THR A 3 -9.16 15.71 0.83
CA THR A 3 -9.70 14.55 0.11
C THR A 3 -9.14 13.27 0.72
N LEU A 4 -9.76 12.12 0.42
CA LEU A 4 -9.23 10.82 0.88
C LEU A 4 -7.78 10.64 0.37
N ARG A 5 -7.57 10.98 -0.91
CA ARG A 5 -6.26 10.96 -1.55
C ARG A 5 -5.25 11.85 -0.84
N SER A 6 -5.60 13.10 -0.52
CA SER A 6 -4.65 14.02 0.13
C SER A 6 -4.21 13.53 1.51
N ARG A 7 -5.13 12.92 2.28
CA ARG A 7 -4.83 12.34 3.59
C ARG A 7 -3.98 11.08 3.49
N GLN A 8 -4.27 10.23 2.51
CA GLN A 8 -3.44 9.06 2.23
C GLN A 8 -2.01 9.47 1.82
N THR A 9 -1.86 10.47 0.94
CA THR A 9 -0.55 11.01 0.56
C THR A 9 0.19 11.60 1.77
N ALA A 10 -0.50 12.29 2.67
CA ALA A 10 0.11 12.83 3.89
C ALA A 10 0.64 11.71 4.81
N ALA A 11 -0.14 10.64 5.01
CA ALA A 11 0.29 9.48 5.78
C ALA A 11 1.54 8.80 5.17
N LEU A 12 1.57 8.62 3.85
CA LEU A 12 2.76 8.08 3.16
C LEU A 12 3.99 9.00 3.30
N LYS A 13 3.81 10.32 3.24
CA LYS A 13 4.92 11.26 3.46
C LYS A 13 5.45 11.19 4.89
N GLN A 14 4.57 11.03 5.88
CA GLN A 14 4.98 10.82 7.28
C GLN A 14 5.75 9.51 7.43
N LEU A 15 5.30 8.43 6.80
CA LEU A 15 6.00 7.15 6.74
C LEU A 15 7.41 7.32 6.15
N LEU A 16 7.53 7.99 5.01
CA LEU A 16 8.82 8.27 4.36
C LEU A 16 9.72 9.18 5.19
N ASN A 17 9.14 9.99 6.08
CA ASN A 17 9.84 10.75 7.10
C ASN A 17 10.14 9.92 8.37
N LEU A 18 10.39 8.61 8.22
CA LEU A 18 10.71 7.69 9.32
C LEU A 18 9.63 7.68 10.42
N ASN A 19 8.37 7.89 10.03
CA ASN A 19 7.21 8.06 10.91
C ASN A 19 7.32 9.21 11.92
N GLN A 20 8.14 10.22 11.63
CA GLN A 20 8.20 11.46 12.39
C GLN A 20 7.19 12.46 11.81
N PRO A 21 6.48 13.24 12.66
CA PRO A 21 5.58 14.27 12.17
C PRO A 21 6.36 15.29 11.35
N PHE A 22 5.75 15.77 10.26
CA PHE A 22 6.37 16.79 9.42
C PHE A 22 6.36 18.13 10.16
N THR A 23 7.43 18.42 10.90
CA THR A 23 7.61 19.72 11.55
C THR A 23 8.14 20.70 10.51
N GLN A 24 7.35 21.73 10.22
CA GLN A 24 7.63 22.72 9.18
C GLN A 24 8.80 23.67 9.52
N SER A 25 9.75 23.25 10.38
CA SER A 25 10.90 24.08 10.77
C SER A 25 12.15 23.69 10.00
N LEU A 26 12.64 24.64 9.19
CA LEU A 26 14.00 24.79 8.66
C LEU A 26 14.69 23.49 8.21
N ALA A 27 14.59 23.21 6.90
CA ALA A 27 15.58 22.47 6.10
C ALA A 27 16.29 21.32 6.84
N VAL A 28 15.54 20.34 7.33
CA VAL A 28 16.14 19.04 7.65
C VAL A 28 16.47 18.40 6.31
N GLU A 29 17.76 18.29 6.00
CA GLU A 29 18.19 17.52 4.82
C GLU A 29 17.63 16.09 4.95
N PRO A 30 16.93 15.59 3.93
CA PRO A 30 16.33 14.28 4.01
C PRO A 30 17.45 13.24 4.14
N THR A 31 17.41 12.44 5.21
CA THR A 31 18.28 11.29 5.34
C THR A 31 18.03 10.35 4.17
N TRP A 32 19.08 9.96 3.46
CA TRP A 32 18.97 8.99 2.37
C TRP A 32 18.57 7.62 2.91
N LYS A 33 17.60 6.98 2.27
CA LYS A 33 17.04 5.70 2.69
C LYS A 33 16.58 4.86 1.51
N LEU A 34 16.51 3.55 1.72
CA LEU A 34 15.89 2.61 0.78
C LEU A 34 14.40 2.50 1.09
N LEU A 35 13.58 2.44 0.04
CA LEU A 35 12.17 2.11 0.14
C LEU A 35 11.96 0.71 -0.44
N ILE A 36 11.49 -0.21 0.39
CA ILE A 36 11.21 -1.61 0.02
C ILE A 36 9.71 -1.82 0.15
N PHE A 37 9.07 -2.30 -0.91
CA PHE A 37 7.64 -2.58 -0.93
C PHE A 37 7.32 -3.91 -1.61
N ASP A 38 6.15 -4.47 -1.30
CA ASP A 38 5.57 -5.58 -2.07
C ASP A 38 4.66 -5.04 -3.18
N GLY A 39 4.09 -5.93 -3.99
CA GLY A 39 3.24 -5.53 -5.10
C GLY A 39 2.04 -4.68 -4.66
N TYR A 40 1.45 -4.97 -3.49
CA TYR A 40 0.34 -4.16 -2.99
C TYR A 40 0.80 -2.77 -2.52
N GLY A 41 1.94 -2.69 -1.83
CA GLY A 41 2.56 -1.41 -1.47
C GLY A 41 2.88 -0.55 -2.69
N GLN A 42 3.36 -1.17 -3.78
CA GLN A 42 3.58 -0.50 -5.06
C GLN A 42 2.29 0.06 -5.66
N ASP A 43 1.23 -0.74 -5.66
CA ASP A 43 -0.08 -0.32 -6.18
C ASP A 43 -0.67 0.86 -5.38
N ILE A 44 -0.38 0.93 -4.07
CA ILE A 44 -0.80 2.03 -3.20
C ILE A 44 0.02 3.30 -3.44
N ILE A 45 1.37 3.19 -3.52
CA ILE A 45 2.26 4.36 -3.64
C ILE A 45 2.21 4.98 -5.04
N SER A 46 2.17 4.16 -6.08
CA SER A 46 2.32 4.60 -7.48
C SER A 46 1.34 5.69 -7.94
N PRO A 47 0.02 5.69 -7.59
CA PRO A 47 -0.87 6.78 -7.97
C PRO A 47 -0.71 8.04 -7.11
N LEU A 48 0.01 7.96 -5.98
CA LEU A 48 0.08 9.04 -4.98
C LEU A 48 1.38 9.82 -5.02
N LEU A 49 2.50 9.15 -5.33
CA LEU A 49 3.83 9.74 -5.32
C LEU A 49 4.56 9.38 -6.61
N ASN A 50 5.06 10.39 -7.30
CA ASN A 50 5.95 10.19 -8.43
C ASN A 50 7.41 10.01 -7.98
N VAL A 51 8.25 9.54 -8.90
CA VAL A 51 9.71 9.43 -8.74
C VAL A 51 10.34 10.66 -8.08
N LYS A 52 9.99 11.85 -8.57
CA LYS A 52 10.60 13.10 -8.11
C LYS A 52 10.29 13.33 -6.64
N GLN A 53 9.04 13.12 -6.23
CA GLN A 53 8.59 13.26 -4.84
C GLN A 53 9.23 12.23 -3.92
N LEU A 54 9.45 10.99 -4.38
CA LEU A 54 10.17 9.99 -3.60
C LEU A 54 11.64 10.41 -3.38
N ARG A 55 12.31 10.93 -4.41
CA ARG A 55 13.67 11.45 -4.30
C ARG A 55 13.75 12.66 -3.37
N GLU A 56 12.80 13.59 -3.47
CA GLU A 56 12.68 14.73 -2.55
C GLU A 56 12.46 14.29 -1.10
N ALA A 57 11.84 13.12 -0.87
CA ALA A 57 11.67 12.51 0.44
C ALA A 57 12.90 11.70 0.92
N GLY A 58 14.01 11.72 0.17
CA GLY A 58 15.24 11.02 0.52
C GLY A 58 15.28 9.54 0.14
N VAL A 59 14.37 9.07 -0.73
CA VAL A 59 14.44 7.71 -1.26
C VAL A 59 15.53 7.62 -2.33
N THR A 60 16.58 6.85 -2.07
CA THR A 60 17.66 6.61 -3.03
C THR A 60 17.42 5.39 -3.90
N LEU A 61 17.96 5.44 -5.11
CA LEU A 61 18.21 4.26 -5.91
C LEU A 61 19.64 3.82 -5.64
N HIS A 62 19.82 2.64 -5.06
CA HIS A 62 21.15 2.05 -4.99
C HIS A 62 21.39 1.21 -6.25
N MET A 63 22.03 1.82 -7.24
CA MET A 63 22.51 1.14 -8.45
C MET A 63 24.00 0.81 -8.27
N LEU A 64 24.38 -0.15 -7.41
CA LEU A 64 25.80 -0.51 -7.29
C LEU A 64 26.28 -1.56 -8.30
N GLY A 65 25.38 -2.32 -8.94
CA GLY A 65 25.81 -3.39 -9.87
C GLY A 65 25.92 -2.99 -11.35
N LEU A 66 25.04 -2.12 -11.85
CA LEU A 66 24.84 -2.00 -13.31
C LEU A 66 25.56 -0.82 -13.98
N ILE A 67 25.91 0.25 -13.26
CA ILE A 67 26.54 1.43 -13.90
C ILE A 67 28.00 1.14 -14.29
N LEU A 68 28.74 0.34 -13.53
CA LEU A 68 30.13 0.02 -13.88
C LEU A 68 30.23 -0.87 -15.14
N GLU A 69 29.31 -1.82 -15.34
CA GLU A 69 29.29 -2.69 -16.53
C GLU A 69 28.60 -2.04 -17.76
N LEU A 70 27.54 -1.24 -17.57
CA LEU A 70 26.89 -0.54 -18.69
C LEU A 70 27.74 0.62 -19.22
N VAL A 71 28.46 1.35 -18.37
CA VAL A 71 29.30 2.46 -18.86
C VAL A 71 30.50 1.96 -19.67
N SER A 72 31.01 0.74 -19.42
CA SER A 72 32.03 0.13 -20.29
C SER A 72 31.47 -0.46 -21.58
N SER A 73 30.17 -0.77 -21.62
CA SER A 73 29.53 -1.51 -22.74
C SER A 73 28.69 -0.63 -23.67
N LEU A 74 28.39 0.61 -23.28
CA LEU A 74 27.53 1.53 -24.05
C LEU A 74 28.26 2.41 -25.07
N GLN A 75 29.58 2.25 -25.27
CA GLN A 75 30.30 3.03 -26.29
C GLN A 75 30.11 2.52 -27.73
N ASP A 76 29.53 1.33 -27.96
CA ASP A 76 29.62 0.67 -29.28
C ASP A 76 28.33 0.07 -29.88
N LEU A 77 27.12 0.46 -29.48
CA LEU A 77 25.89 -0.12 -30.08
C LEU A 77 25.04 0.85 -30.92
N PRO A 78 24.66 0.46 -32.16
CA PRO A 78 23.83 1.27 -33.04
C PRO A 78 22.34 1.23 -32.64
N VAL A 79 21.64 2.33 -32.90
CA VAL A 79 20.21 2.53 -32.57
C VAL A 79 19.32 1.64 -33.46
N PRO A 80 18.48 0.74 -32.90
CA PRO A 80 17.58 -0.10 -33.71
C PRO A 80 16.29 0.63 -34.09
N SER A 81 15.82 0.36 -35.31
CA SER A 81 14.81 1.13 -36.04
C SER A 81 13.36 0.60 -35.96
N LYS A 82 13.02 -0.32 -35.05
CA LYS A 82 11.63 -0.79 -34.87
C LYS A 82 11.28 -1.10 -33.42
N VAL A 83 10.11 -0.63 -33.02
CA VAL A 83 9.52 -0.76 -31.69
C VAL A 83 8.53 -1.94 -31.68
N PRO A 84 8.69 -2.96 -30.82
CA PRO A 84 7.66 -3.99 -30.63
C PRO A 84 6.56 -3.51 -29.68
N SER A 85 5.35 -3.97 -29.99
CA SER A 85 4.11 -3.90 -29.24
C SER A 85 4.12 -4.91 -28.09
N ASP A 86 4.16 -4.47 -26.83
CA ASP A 86 3.59 -5.25 -25.71
C ASP A 86 3.45 -4.40 -24.43
N SER A 87 2.25 -4.51 -23.84
CA SER A 87 1.83 -4.18 -22.46
C SER A 87 2.14 -2.80 -21.85
N GLY A 88 1.09 -1.98 -21.76
CA GLY A 88 1.04 -0.66 -21.12
C GLY A 88 1.18 -0.66 -19.59
N THR A 89 2.33 -1.09 -19.08
CA THR A 89 2.76 -0.73 -17.72
C THR A 89 3.31 0.69 -17.78
N PHE A 90 2.45 1.70 -17.63
CA PHE A 90 2.88 3.10 -17.67
C PHE A 90 3.80 3.43 -16.48
N LEU A 91 5.10 3.49 -16.82
CA LEU A 91 6.15 4.32 -16.23
C LEU A 91 6.72 3.95 -14.85
N TRP A 92 6.94 2.66 -14.59
CA TRP A 92 8.02 2.21 -13.68
C TRP A 92 8.91 1.11 -14.26
N THR A 93 8.55 0.50 -15.41
CA THR A 93 9.37 -0.54 -16.06
C THR A 93 9.90 -0.08 -17.43
N SER A 94 11.03 0.64 -17.39
CA SER A 94 12.06 0.87 -18.44
C SER A 94 11.68 0.96 -19.93
N ARG A 95 12.07 2.07 -20.59
CA ARG A 95 12.65 2.02 -21.95
C ARG A 95 13.96 2.78 -22.19
N ALA A 96 14.42 3.63 -21.26
CA ALA A 96 15.79 4.15 -21.23
C ALA A 96 16.00 4.90 -19.90
N GLY A 97 16.83 4.37 -19.00
CA GLY A 97 17.23 5.03 -17.75
C GLY A 97 16.73 4.33 -16.49
N GLY A 98 17.68 3.83 -15.70
CA GLY A 98 17.47 2.96 -14.54
C GLY A 98 16.51 3.52 -13.48
N PHE A 99 15.50 2.72 -13.20
CA PHE A 99 14.80 2.67 -11.91
C PHE A 99 14.81 1.20 -11.51
N LEU A 100 15.62 0.84 -10.51
CA LEU A 100 15.53 -0.47 -9.87
C LEU A 100 14.53 -0.34 -8.74
N ASP A 101 13.31 -0.80 -8.99
CA ASP A 101 12.30 -1.03 -7.97
C ASP A 101 12.84 -2.08 -6.99
N LEU A 102 13.10 -1.70 -5.73
CA LEU A 102 13.48 -2.65 -4.67
C LEU A 102 12.22 -3.38 -4.16
N HIS A 103 11.56 -4.07 -5.08
CA HIS A 103 10.47 -4.98 -4.76
C HIS A 103 10.98 -6.03 -3.76
N LEU A 104 10.20 -6.36 -2.73
CA LEU A 104 10.64 -7.25 -1.65
C LEU A 104 11.21 -8.60 -2.16
N ASN A 105 10.63 -9.11 -3.24
CA ASN A 105 11.02 -10.38 -3.88
C ASN A 105 12.22 -10.29 -4.85
N SER A 106 12.77 -9.09 -5.09
CA SER A 106 13.95 -8.94 -5.95
C SER A 106 15.23 -9.36 -5.22
N GLN A 107 16.26 -9.72 -5.98
CA GLN A 107 17.59 -9.91 -5.39
C GLN A 107 18.17 -8.56 -5.02
N ARG A 108 18.46 -8.40 -3.72
CA ARG A 108 18.95 -7.14 -3.13
C ARG A 108 20.35 -7.35 -2.58
N GLU A 109 21.19 -6.33 -2.72
CA GLU A 109 22.53 -6.29 -2.14
C GLU A 109 22.46 -5.78 -0.69
N THR A 110 23.42 -6.21 0.13
CA THR A 110 23.63 -5.72 1.50
C THR A 110 24.17 -4.30 1.45
N LEU A 111 23.53 -3.37 2.15
CA LEU A 111 23.86 -1.95 2.24
C LEU A 111 23.88 -1.52 3.71
N PRO A 112 24.93 -1.90 4.46
CA PRO A 112 24.98 -1.76 5.92
C PRO A 112 25.04 -0.30 6.40
N ASP A 113 25.29 0.67 5.52
CA ASP A 113 25.37 2.10 5.85
C ASP A 113 24.07 2.87 5.50
N VAL A 114 23.04 2.18 4.98
CA VAL A 114 21.83 2.84 4.48
C VAL A 114 20.60 2.35 5.26
N PRO A 115 19.78 3.26 5.83
CA PRO A 115 18.50 2.92 6.44
C PRO A 115 17.49 2.35 5.43
N ALA A 116 16.67 1.41 5.87
CA ALA A 116 15.62 0.79 5.06
C ALA A 116 14.22 1.01 5.63
N VAL A 117 13.34 1.53 4.80
CA VAL A 117 11.91 1.72 5.06
C VAL A 117 11.13 0.65 4.31
N TYR A 118 10.52 -0.27 5.05
CA TYR A 118 9.64 -1.30 4.50
C TYR A 118 8.20 -0.78 4.51
N PHE A 119 7.51 -0.87 3.39
CA PHE A 119 6.07 -0.65 3.25
C PHE A 119 5.43 -1.88 2.58
N VAL A 120 4.99 -2.84 3.39
CA VAL A 120 4.64 -4.18 2.90
C VAL A 120 3.38 -4.72 3.57
N SER A 121 2.74 -5.69 2.93
CA SER A 121 1.67 -6.47 3.55
C SER A 121 2.26 -7.45 4.58
N PRO A 122 1.67 -7.61 5.78
CA PRO A 122 2.13 -8.60 6.77
C PRO A 122 1.66 -10.03 6.42
N THR A 123 2.08 -10.53 5.25
CA THR A 123 1.88 -11.92 4.84
C THR A 123 3.04 -12.79 5.32
N GLU A 124 2.79 -14.08 5.55
CA GLU A 124 3.83 -15.02 5.98
C GLU A 124 5.04 -15.00 5.04
N SER A 125 4.82 -15.02 3.72
CA SER A 125 5.91 -14.92 2.72
C SER A 125 6.74 -13.65 2.88
N ASN A 126 6.10 -12.49 3.04
CA ASN A 126 6.80 -11.22 3.16
C ASN A 126 7.61 -11.17 4.47
N ILE A 127 7.00 -11.63 5.57
CA ILE A 127 7.66 -11.67 6.88
C ILE A 127 8.86 -12.60 6.87
N GLN A 128 8.78 -13.77 6.22
CA GLN A 128 9.93 -14.67 6.09
C GLN A 128 11.10 -14.04 5.32
N ILE A 129 10.82 -13.25 4.27
CA ILE A 129 11.86 -12.50 3.55
C ILE A 129 12.49 -11.46 4.48
N ILE A 130 11.68 -10.71 5.23
CA ILE A 130 12.18 -9.73 6.19
C ILE A 130 13.02 -10.39 7.29
N CYS A 131 12.58 -11.53 7.83
CA CYS A 131 13.34 -12.31 8.80
C CYS A 131 14.72 -12.71 8.24
N ASN A 132 14.80 -13.09 6.97
CA ASN A 132 16.09 -13.36 6.31
C ASN A 132 16.95 -12.12 6.12
N ASP A 133 16.35 -10.96 5.79
CA ASP A 133 17.05 -9.68 5.70
C ASP A 133 17.64 -9.26 7.05
N LEU A 134 16.91 -9.55 8.14
CA LEU A 134 17.35 -9.28 9.51
C LEU A 134 18.55 -10.17 9.89
N ARG A 135 18.47 -11.48 9.66
CA ARG A 135 19.59 -12.41 9.94
C ARG A 135 20.86 -12.09 9.17
N LYS A 136 20.74 -11.48 7.99
CA LYS A 136 21.86 -11.07 7.14
C LYS A 136 22.39 -9.68 7.47
N SER A 137 21.77 -8.94 8.38
CA SER A 137 22.13 -7.54 8.68
C SER A 137 22.27 -6.69 7.40
N MET A 138 21.29 -6.81 6.51
CA MET A 138 21.32 -6.16 5.19
C MET A 138 21.45 -4.63 5.23
N TYR A 139 20.97 -3.95 6.27
CA TYR A 139 20.81 -2.48 6.29
C TYR A 139 21.25 -1.89 7.64
N ASP A 140 21.54 -0.58 7.67
CA ASP A 140 21.93 0.13 8.90
C ASP A 140 20.82 0.13 9.96
N SER A 141 19.60 0.43 9.52
CA SER A 141 18.43 0.56 10.38
C SER A 141 17.15 0.18 9.65
N TYR A 142 16.19 -0.36 10.40
CA TYR A 142 14.97 -0.96 9.86
C TYR A 142 13.72 -0.25 10.37
N TYR A 143 12.90 0.23 9.45
CA TYR A 143 11.60 0.84 9.71
C TYR A 143 10.50 0.01 9.06
N PHE A 144 9.81 -0.79 9.86
CA PHE A 144 8.74 -1.68 9.39
C PHE A 144 7.40 -0.96 9.41
N ASN A 145 6.79 -0.80 8.23
CA ASN A 145 5.47 -0.21 8.06
C ASN A 145 4.55 -1.22 7.39
N MET A 146 3.66 -1.80 8.19
CA MET A 146 2.71 -2.80 7.75
C MET A 146 1.48 -2.12 7.19
N ILE A 147 1.07 -2.49 5.97
CA ILE A 147 -0.08 -1.87 5.27
C ILE A 147 -1.38 -2.01 6.09
N TYR A 148 -1.53 -3.12 6.81
CA TYR A 148 -2.62 -3.44 7.74
C TYR A 148 -2.05 -4.15 8.97
N PRO A 149 -2.84 -4.34 10.06
CA PRO A 149 -2.33 -4.87 11.32
C PRO A 149 -1.55 -6.18 11.20
N LEU A 150 -0.34 -6.18 11.77
CA LEU A 150 0.52 -7.35 11.86
C LEU A 150 -0.02 -8.35 12.90
N PRO A 151 -0.33 -9.60 12.49
CA PRO A 151 -0.69 -10.65 13.44
C PRO A 151 0.42 -10.92 14.46
N ARG A 152 0.03 -11.16 15.72
CA ARG A 152 0.97 -11.42 16.81
C ARG A 152 1.98 -12.55 16.56
N PRO A 153 1.60 -13.72 16.00
CA PRO A 153 2.57 -14.76 15.68
C PRO A 153 3.68 -14.30 14.73
N LEU A 154 3.31 -13.53 13.70
CA LEU A 154 4.29 -13.00 12.73
C LEU A 154 5.19 -11.90 13.34
N LEU A 155 4.69 -11.15 14.32
CA LEU A 155 5.50 -10.21 15.09
C LEU A 155 6.53 -10.94 15.96
N GLU A 156 6.14 -12.06 16.57
CA GLU A 156 7.04 -12.90 17.37
C GLU A 156 8.14 -13.49 16.48
N ASP A 157 7.83 -13.94 15.26
CA ASP A 157 8.83 -14.41 14.29
C ASP A 157 9.85 -13.34 13.89
N LEU A 158 9.38 -12.10 13.65
CA LEU A 158 10.25 -10.96 13.38
C LEU A 158 11.17 -10.66 14.56
N ALA A 159 10.62 -10.66 15.78
CA ALA A 159 11.38 -10.38 16.99
C ALA A 159 12.47 -11.44 17.22
N LEU A 160 12.13 -12.73 17.06
CA LEU A 160 13.09 -13.82 17.15
C LEU A 160 14.21 -13.67 16.12
N SER A 161 13.87 -13.36 14.87
CA SER A 161 14.86 -13.20 13.80
C SER A 161 15.78 -11.99 14.02
N ALA A 162 15.27 -10.91 14.62
CA ALA A 162 16.08 -9.74 15.00
C ALA A 162 17.06 -10.07 16.14
N VAL A 163 16.67 -10.94 17.07
CA VAL A 163 17.55 -11.44 18.14
C VAL A 163 18.63 -12.37 17.56
N GLU A 164 18.25 -13.29 16.68
CA GLU A 164 19.18 -14.19 15.99
C GLU A 164 20.22 -13.44 15.14
N GLY A 165 19.81 -12.34 14.50
CA GLY A 165 20.70 -11.48 13.73
C GLY A 165 21.53 -10.52 14.58
N GLU A 166 21.33 -10.46 15.90
CA GLU A 166 21.98 -9.50 16.83
C GLU A 166 21.73 -8.01 16.47
N ILE A 167 20.66 -7.72 15.73
CA ILE A 167 20.36 -6.37 15.21
C ILE A 167 19.11 -5.73 15.85
N VAL A 168 18.71 -6.18 17.04
CA VAL A 168 17.53 -5.63 17.76
C VAL A 168 17.60 -4.10 17.90
N GLN A 169 18.79 -3.53 18.10
CA GLN A 169 18.99 -2.08 18.22
C GLN A 169 18.83 -1.33 16.89
N GLN A 170 18.97 -2.02 15.75
CA GLN A 170 18.79 -1.44 14.42
C GLN A 170 17.31 -1.40 14.01
N VAL A 171 16.43 -2.18 14.66
CA VAL A 171 14.98 -2.13 14.42
C VAL A 171 14.39 -0.92 15.13
N GLN A 172 14.26 0.19 14.39
CA GLN A 172 13.86 1.49 14.95
C GLN A 172 12.37 1.59 15.22
N LYS A 173 11.54 1.00 14.34
CA LYS A 173 10.08 1.11 14.47
C LYS A 173 9.33 -0.02 13.77
N VAL A 174 8.24 -0.46 14.39
CA VAL A 174 7.22 -1.34 13.79
C VAL A 174 5.87 -0.65 13.90
N THR A 175 5.25 -0.32 12.78
CA THR A 175 4.00 0.47 12.75
C THR A 175 2.99 -0.15 11.81
N ASP A 176 1.74 -0.25 12.26
CA ASP A 176 0.59 -0.54 11.41
C ASP A 176 0.07 0.77 10.83
N GLN A 177 0.10 0.90 9.50
CA GLN A 177 -0.21 2.16 8.80
C GLN A 177 -1.69 2.34 8.46
N PHE A 178 -2.46 1.24 8.38
CA PHE A 178 -3.86 1.25 7.98
C PHE A 178 -4.08 1.96 6.62
N LEU A 179 -3.28 1.58 5.62
CA LEU A 179 -3.31 2.12 4.25
C LEU A 179 -3.73 1.06 3.23
N ALA A 180 -4.56 0.09 3.63
CA ALA A 180 -4.95 -1.04 2.79
C ALA A 180 -6.01 -0.68 1.71
N PHE A 181 -5.75 0.37 0.92
CA PHE A 181 -6.58 0.79 -0.22
C PHE A 181 -5.75 1.65 -1.18
N ILE A 182 -6.17 1.73 -2.43
CA ILE A 182 -5.53 2.50 -3.51
C ILE A 182 -6.45 3.68 -3.84
N SER A 183 -6.00 4.92 -3.63
CA SER A 183 -6.76 6.10 -4.11
C SER A 183 -6.31 6.49 -5.51
N LEU A 184 -7.21 6.38 -6.47
CA LEU A 184 -6.98 6.83 -7.85
C LEU A 184 -7.32 8.31 -8.01
N GLU A 185 -8.38 8.75 -7.33
CA GLU A 185 -8.86 10.12 -7.34
C GLU A 185 -9.17 10.59 -5.93
N ASP A 186 -9.61 11.84 -5.81
CA ASP A 186 -9.93 12.45 -4.52
C ASP A 186 -11.04 11.71 -3.75
N ASP A 187 -12.03 11.18 -4.48
CA ASP A 187 -13.21 10.51 -3.94
C ASP A 187 -13.40 9.07 -4.46
N LEU A 188 -12.39 8.51 -5.16
CA LEU A 188 -12.42 7.15 -5.71
C LEU A 188 -11.27 6.31 -5.16
N PHE A 189 -11.60 5.17 -4.56
CA PHE A 189 -10.63 4.19 -4.09
C PHE A 189 -10.93 2.78 -4.60
N MET A 190 -9.91 1.94 -4.57
CA MET A 190 -9.99 0.50 -4.83
C MET A 190 -9.32 -0.28 -3.69
N LEU A 191 -9.75 -1.51 -3.45
CA LEU A 191 -9.13 -2.40 -2.45
C LEU A 191 -8.09 -3.36 -3.04
N SER A 192 -8.06 -3.46 -4.38
CA SER A 192 -7.12 -4.28 -5.14
C SER A 192 -7.12 -3.74 -6.56
N ARG A 193 -5.97 -3.81 -7.24
CA ARG A 193 -5.95 -3.64 -8.69
C ARG A 193 -6.75 -4.75 -9.38
N TYR A 194 -7.25 -4.42 -10.56
CA TYR A 194 -7.88 -5.40 -11.43
C TYR A 194 -6.85 -6.40 -11.93
N SER A 195 -7.23 -7.65 -11.94
CA SER A 195 -6.53 -8.73 -12.62
C SER A 195 -7.58 -9.74 -13.07
N GLN A 196 -7.33 -10.40 -14.20
CA GLN A 196 -8.24 -11.43 -14.73
C GLN A 196 -8.49 -12.56 -13.72
N THR A 197 -7.51 -12.84 -12.86
CA THR A 197 -7.57 -13.85 -11.81
C THR A 197 -7.84 -13.27 -10.43
N SER A 198 -8.35 -12.03 -10.36
CA SER A 198 -8.57 -11.35 -9.08
C SER A 198 -9.57 -12.11 -8.20
N PRO A 199 -9.20 -12.39 -6.93
CA PRO A 199 -10.11 -13.01 -5.97
C PRO A 199 -11.28 -12.08 -5.59
N TYR A 200 -11.20 -10.79 -5.91
CA TYR A 200 -12.26 -9.81 -5.71
C TYR A 200 -13.24 -9.72 -6.88
N SER A 201 -13.01 -10.48 -7.97
CA SER A 201 -13.91 -10.48 -9.12
C SER A 201 -15.31 -10.97 -8.74
N PHE A 202 -16.33 -10.45 -9.42
CA PHE A 202 -17.70 -10.89 -9.24
C PHE A 202 -17.84 -12.41 -9.45
N PHE A 203 -17.10 -12.96 -10.42
CA PHE A 203 -17.03 -14.39 -10.68
C PHE A 203 -16.44 -15.16 -9.49
N ALA A 204 -15.28 -14.75 -8.96
CA ALA A 204 -14.63 -15.45 -7.85
C ALA A 204 -15.48 -15.45 -6.58
N LEU A 205 -16.17 -14.35 -6.29
CA LEU A 205 -17.03 -14.21 -5.12
C LEU A 205 -18.34 -15.03 -5.20
N ASN A 206 -18.79 -15.35 -6.42
CA ASN A 206 -20.01 -16.13 -6.65
C ASN A 206 -19.70 -17.56 -7.12
N ASN A 207 -18.45 -17.99 -7.05
CA ASN A 207 -18.07 -19.34 -7.45
C ASN A 207 -18.55 -20.36 -6.40
N PRO A 208 -19.46 -21.29 -6.73
CA PRO A 208 -19.99 -22.27 -5.78
C PRO A 208 -18.93 -23.26 -5.26
N SER A 209 -17.79 -23.38 -5.97
CA SER A 209 -16.67 -24.22 -5.57
C SER A 209 -15.66 -23.50 -4.67
N ALA A 210 -15.88 -22.22 -4.33
CA ALA A 210 -14.99 -21.48 -3.45
C ALA A 210 -15.04 -22.04 -2.03
N SER A 211 -13.87 -22.26 -1.41
CA SER A 211 -13.81 -22.71 -0.02
C SER A 211 -14.22 -21.60 0.94
N ASP A 212 -14.90 -21.98 2.03
CA ASP A 212 -15.30 -21.04 3.09
C ASP A 212 -14.11 -20.29 3.69
N GLU A 213 -12.95 -20.94 3.76
CA GLU A 213 -11.71 -20.30 4.23
C GLU A 213 -11.25 -19.19 3.28
N SER A 214 -11.25 -19.45 1.96
CA SER A 214 -10.86 -18.47 0.96
C SER A 214 -11.82 -17.28 0.95
N MET A 215 -13.13 -17.54 1.01
CA MET A 215 -14.13 -16.48 1.13
C MET A 215 -13.92 -15.65 2.39
N ASN A 216 -13.66 -16.31 3.52
CA ASN A 216 -13.37 -15.60 4.77
C ASN A 216 -12.13 -14.73 4.69
N LYS A 217 -11.07 -15.16 3.98
CA LYS A 217 -9.87 -14.33 3.72
C LYS A 217 -10.23 -13.10 2.92
N ILE A 218 -11.00 -13.23 1.83
CA ILE A 218 -11.42 -12.09 0.99
C ILE A 218 -12.27 -11.10 1.80
N ILE A 219 -13.25 -11.58 2.56
CA ILE A 219 -14.11 -10.73 3.40
C ILE A 219 -13.27 -10.01 4.46
N SER A 220 -12.28 -10.69 5.06
CA SER A 220 -11.35 -10.06 6.00
C SER A 220 -10.53 -8.95 5.35
N SER A 221 -10.04 -9.16 4.12
CA SER A 221 -9.30 -8.14 3.36
C SER A 221 -10.17 -6.93 3.00
N ILE A 222 -11.42 -7.16 2.58
CA ILE A 222 -12.40 -6.08 2.33
C ILE A 222 -12.61 -5.26 3.61
N ALA A 223 -12.84 -5.93 4.75
CA ALA A 223 -13.02 -5.26 6.03
C ALA A 223 -11.77 -4.46 6.46
N ASN A 224 -10.56 -4.97 6.21
CA ASN A 224 -9.31 -4.25 6.47
C ASN A 224 -9.20 -2.97 5.64
N GLY A 225 -9.55 -3.03 4.35
CA GLY A 225 -9.53 -1.87 3.46
C GLY A 225 -10.55 -0.81 3.85
N LEU A 226 -11.81 -1.21 4.10
CA LEU A 226 -12.84 -0.29 4.58
C LEU A 226 -12.49 0.34 5.93
N PHE A 227 -11.89 -0.42 6.84
CA PHE A 227 -11.41 0.08 8.12
C PHE A 227 -10.27 1.09 7.95
N SER A 228 -9.32 0.82 7.04
CA SER A 228 -8.23 1.73 6.67
C SER A 228 -8.73 3.08 6.16
N ILE A 229 -9.79 3.07 5.36
CA ILE A 229 -10.45 4.29 4.86
C ILE A 229 -11.09 5.07 6.01
N CYS A 230 -11.79 4.40 6.93
CA CYS A 230 -12.39 5.05 8.10
C CYS A 230 -11.32 5.73 8.97
N ILE A 231 -10.18 5.08 9.18
CA ILE A 231 -9.04 5.64 9.92
C ILE A 231 -8.46 6.84 9.17
N THR A 232 -8.20 6.71 7.87
CA THR A 232 -7.64 7.80 7.06
C THR A 232 -8.56 9.03 7.05
N LEU A 233 -9.88 8.81 7.03
CA LEU A 233 -10.86 9.89 7.14
C LEU A 233 -11.07 10.39 8.57
N GLY A 234 -10.58 9.68 9.59
CA GLY A 234 -10.79 10.02 10.99
C GLY A 234 -12.27 9.99 11.41
N VAL A 235 -13.10 9.17 10.76
CA VAL A 235 -14.55 9.12 10.99
C VAL A 235 -15.04 7.71 11.29
N VAL A 236 -16.01 7.63 12.21
CA VAL A 236 -16.75 6.38 12.50
C VAL A 236 -18.10 6.47 11.78
N PRO A 237 -18.31 5.73 10.67
CA PRO A 237 -19.54 5.82 9.91
C PRO A 237 -20.69 5.02 10.53
N ILE A 238 -21.92 5.34 10.12
CA ILE A 238 -23.08 4.46 10.27
C ILE A 238 -23.07 3.49 9.08
N ILE A 239 -22.93 2.20 9.33
CA ILE A 239 -22.90 1.18 8.27
C ILE A 239 -24.34 0.83 7.85
N LYS A 240 -24.58 0.79 6.53
CA LYS A 240 -25.83 0.35 5.92
C LYS A 240 -25.53 -0.66 4.82
N CYS A 241 -26.14 -1.84 4.90
CA CYS A 241 -26.00 -2.88 3.88
C CYS A 241 -27.23 -3.80 3.84
N PRO A 242 -27.36 -4.64 2.79
CA PRO A 242 -28.33 -5.74 2.79
C PRO A 242 -28.14 -6.66 4.01
N LYS A 243 -29.24 -7.28 4.48
CA LYS A 243 -29.21 -8.17 5.65
C LYS A 243 -28.25 -9.34 5.42
N ASN A 244 -27.58 -9.77 6.49
CA ASN A 244 -26.65 -10.91 6.53
C ASN A 244 -25.34 -10.73 5.73
N ASN A 245 -24.90 -9.49 5.49
CA ASN A 245 -23.61 -9.25 4.86
C ASN A 245 -22.45 -9.59 5.83
N ALA A 246 -21.57 -10.52 5.46
CA ALA A 246 -20.44 -10.92 6.30
C ALA A 246 -19.36 -9.84 6.45
N ALA A 247 -19.18 -8.99 5.44
CA ALA A 247 -18.22 -7.88 5.47
C ALA A 247 -18.65 -6.79 6.45
N GLU A 248 -19.95 -6.49 6.54
CA GLU A 248 -20.51 -5.59 7.56
C GLU A 248 -20.13 -6.07 8.95
N ARG A 249 -20.44 -7.32 9.29
CA ARG A 249 -20.17 -7.88 10.63
C ARG A 249 -18.69 -7.78 11.01
N LYS A 250 -17.78 -8.09 10.08
CA LYS A 250 -16.33 -8.00 10.33
C LYS A 250 -15.86 -6.56 10.49
N LEU A 251 -16.32 -5.64 9.65
CA LEU A 251 -15.98 -4.22 9.74
C LEU A 251 -16.49 -3.60 11.04
N ASP A 252 -17.75 -3.87 11.36
CA ASP A 252 -18.43 -3.40 12.57
C ASP A 252 -17.75 -3.96 13.84
N GLN A 253 -17.31 -5.22 13.81
CA GLN A 253 -16.46 -5.79 14.86
C GLN A 253 -15.13 -5.05 15.00
N LYS A 254 -14.39 -4.81 13.90
CA LYS A 254 -13.12 -4.07 13.93
C LYS A 254 -13.26 -2.65 14.48
N ILE A 255 -14.30 -1.93 14.07
CA ILE A 255 -14.61 -0.59 14.58
C ILE A 255 -14.90 -0.65 16.08
N ARG A 256 -15.74 -1.58 16.52
CA ARG A 256 -16.04 -1.75 17.96
C ARG A 256 -14.80 -2.07 18.77
N ASP A 257 -13.95 -2.98 18.29
CA ASP A 257 -12.75 -3.38 19.00
C ASP A 257 -11.76 -2.21 19.12
N ASN A 258 -11.60 -1.42 18.06
CA ASN A 258 -10.76 -0.22 18.11
C ASN A 258 -11.31 0.86 19.05
N LEU A 259 -12.64 1.07 19.07
CA LEU A 259 -13.27 2.04 19.96
C LEU A 259 -13.23 1.62 21.44
N ARG A 260 -13.17 0.31 21.72
CA ARG A 260 -13.04 -0.24 23.07
C ARG A 260 -11.63 -0.05 23.63
N ASP A 261 -10.61 -0.01 22.78
CA ASP A 261 -9.23 0.24 23.20
C ASP A 261 -9.00 1.74 23.43
N ALA A 262 -9.28 2.20 24.65
CA ALA A 262 -9.13 3.60 25.05
C ALA A 262 -7.69 4.13 24.98
N ARG A 263 -6.67 3.24 24.92
CA ARG A 263 -5.25 3.63 24.83
C ARG A 263 -4.78 3.76 23.39
N ASN A 264 -5.36 2.98 22.46
CA ASN A 264 -5.01 2.97 21.03
C ASN A 264 -6.19 3.37 20.13
N ASN A 265 -7.05 4.28 20.59
CA ASN A 265 -8.20 4.71 19.79
C ASN A 265 -7.72 5.54 18.59
N LEU A 266 -7.70 4.92 17.42
CA LEU A 266 -7.18 5.50 16.18
C LEU A 266 -8.07 6.62 15.67
N PHE A 267 -9.32 6.67 16.13
CA PHE A 267 -10.26 7.76 15.86
C PHE A 267 -10.12 8.93 16.84
N THR A 268 -9.07 8.99 17.67
CA THR A 268 -8.86 10.13 18.60
C THR A 268 -7.59 10.93 18.33
N GLN A 269 -6.69 10.42 17.49
CA GLN A 269 -5.46 11.15 17.16
C GLN A 269 -5.76 12.31 16.19
N GLU A 270 -5.29 13.47 16.63
CA GLU A 270 -5.17 14.79 15.97
C GLU A 270 -6.39 15.62 15.53
N ASN A 271 -7.64 15.11 15.46
CA ASN A 271 -8.78 16.00 15.07
C ASN A 271 -10.13 15.78 15.77
N VAL A 272 -10.21 14.92 16.80
CA VAL A 272 -11.52 14.51 17.35
C VAL A 272 -11.99 15.33 18.55
N ARG A 273 -11.18 16.27 19.06
CA ARG A 273 -11.73 17.30 19.96
C ARG A 273 -12.59 18.35 19.24
N ALA A 274 -12.53 18.41 17.91
CA ALA A 274 -13.44 19.23 17.10
C ALA A 274 -14.74 18.48 16.70
N SER A 275 -14.78 17.15 16.78
CA SER A 275 -15.97 16.35 16.41
C SER A 275 -17.01 16.23 17.53
N HIS A 276 -16.84 16.98 18.63
CA HIS A 276 -17.97 17.36 19.49
C HIS A 276 -19.02 18.25 18.78
N LEU A 277 -18.80 18.64 17.51
CA LEU A 277 -19.73 19.47 16.73
C LEU A 277 -20.10 18.92 15.33
N ASN A 278 -19.70 17.70 14.94
CA ASN A 278 -20.28 17.09 13.74
C ASN A 278 -21.54 16.31 14.11
N ILE A 279 -22.66 17.02 14.07
CA ILE A 279 -24.02 16.50 14.33
C ILE A 279 -24.39 15.34 13.39
N HIS A 280 -23.69 15.18 12.25
CA HIS A 280 -23.95 14.13 11.27
C HIS A 280 -22.77 13.16 11.15
N ARG A 281 -22.95 11.93 11.62
CA ARG A 281 -22.05 10.81 11.30
C ARG A 281 -22.25 10.43 9.82
N PRO A 282 -21.18 10.25 9.03
CA PRO A 282 -21.30 9.82 7.64
C PRO A 282 -21.89 8.41 7.55
N VAL A 283 -22.54 8.10 6.44
CA VAL A 283 -23.09 6.76 6.18
C VAL A 283 -22.16 6.01 5.23
N LEU A 284 -21.76 4.81 5.60
CA LEU A 284 -21.06 3.87 4.72
C LEU A 284 -22.07 2.87 4.18
N VAL A 285 -22.34 2.94 2.88
CA VAL A 285 -23.23 2.00 2.19
C VAL A 285 -22.40 0.88 1.59
N ILE A 286 -22.65 -0.36 2.00
CA ILE A 286 -22.05 -1.56 1.42
C ILE A 286 -23.13 -2.25 0.57
N ALA A 287 -22.85 -2.36 -0.73
CA ALA A 287 -23.76 -2.91 -1.72
C ALA A 287 -23.09 -4.05 -2.49
N ASP A 288 -23.89 -5.01 -2.96
CA ASP A 288 -23.44 -6.07 -3.84
C ASP A 288 -23.66 -5.67 -5.31
N ARG A 289 -22.75 -6.08 -6.20
CA ARG A 289 -22.83 -5.77 -7.63
C ARG A 289 -24.06 -6.39 -8.31
N SER A 290 -24.61 -7.46 -7.75
CA SER A 290 -25.86 -8.09 -8.23
C SER A 290 -27.07 -7.16 -8.22
N LEU A 291 -27.04 -6.04 -7.49
CA LEU A 291 -28.11 -5.05 -7.50
C LEU A 291 -28.23 -4.29 -8.82
N ASP A 292 -27.12 -4.10 -9.54
CA ASP A 292 -27.10 -3.45 -10.84
C ASP A 292 -25.90 -3.92 -11.68
N LEU A 293 -26.14 -4.99 -12.42
CA LEU A 293 -25.20 -5.50 -13.43
C LEU A 293 -25.26 -4.70 -14.73
N SER A 294 -26.37 -3.99 -14.97
CA SER A 294 -26.59 -3.31 -16.24
C SER A 294 -25.57 -2.19 -16.43
N THR A 295 -25.29 -1.40 -15.40
CA THR A 295 -24.30 -0.30 -15.44
C THR A 295 -22.91 -0.77 -15.88
N MET A 296 -22.51 -2.02 -15.58
CA MET A 296 -21.20 -2.55 -15.98
C MET A 296 -21.09 -2.87 -17.49
N LEU A 297 -22.21 -2.94 -18.21
CA LEU A 297 -22.27 -3.28 -19.63
C LEU A 297 -22.64 -2.07 -20.51
N HIS A 298 -22.98 -0.93 -19.91
CA HIS A 298 -23.35 0.26 -20.66
C HIS A 298 -22.11 1.00 -21.14
N HIS A 299 -22.02 1.21 -22.45
CA HIS A 299 -21.10 2.19 -23.01
C HIS A 299 -21.52 3.60 -22.59
N THR A 300 -20.56 4.39 -22.10
CA THR A 300 -20.81 5.74 -21.61
C THR A 300 -20.01 6.77 -22.41
N TRP A 301 -20.50 8.01 -22.41
CA TRP A 301 -19.93 9.09 -23.21
C TRP A 301 -19.08 10.07 -22.39
N THR A 302 -18.93 9.84 -21.09
CA THR A 302 -18.04 10.65 -20.26
C THR A 302 -16.60 10.27 -20.55
N TYR A 303 -15.71 11.27 -20.61
CA TYR A 303 -14.33 11.08 -21.07
C TYR A 303 -13.60 9.95 -20.34
N GLN A 304 -13.64 9.96 -19.01
CA GLN A 304 -12.96 8.96 -18.19
C GLN A 304 -13.50 7.54 -18.43
N ALA A 305 -14.82 7.37 -18.41
CA ALA A 305 -15.42 6.05 -18.56
C ALA A 305 -15.28 5.53 -20.00
N MET A 306 -15.34 6.41 -21.00
CA MET A 306 -15.05 6.07 -22.40
C MET A 306 -13.60 5.60 -22.58
N ILE A 307 -12.62 6.26 -21.96
CA ILE A 307 -11.23 5.80 -21.98
C ILE A 307 -11.12 4.44 -21.31
N ALA A 308 -11.69 4.25 -20.13
CA ALA A 308 -11.62 2.97 -19.41
C ALA A 308 -12.26 1.81 -20.19
N ASP A 309 -13.31 2.10 -20.94
CA ASP A 309 -14.08 1.13 -21.72
C ASP A 309 -13.38 0.77 -23.05
N ILE A 310 -12.91 1.78 -23.80
CA ILE A 310 -12.35 1.59 -25.16
C ILE A 310 -10.85 1.29 -25.12
N LEU A 311 -10.11 1.89 -24.18
CA LEU A 311 -8.65 1.80 -24.14
C LEU A 311 -8.22 0.82 -23.04
N VAL A 312 -8.10 -0.44 -23.43
CA VAL A 312 -7.73 -1.62 -22.60
C VAL A 312 -6.38 -1.46 -21.84
N TRP A 313 -5.61 -0.41 -22.12
CA TRP A 313 -4.20 -0.26 -21.69
C TRP A 313 -3.95 0.74 -20.54
N PHE A 314 -4.98 1.31 -19.92
CA PHE A 314 -4.82 2.44 -18.99
C PHE A 314 -4.98 2.13 -17.49
N PHE A 315 -5.25 0.88 -17.09
CA PHE A 315 -5.48 0.51 -15.68
C PHE A 315 -4.79 -0.79 -15.25
#